data_AF-A0A965HNL7-F1
#
_entry.id   AF-A0A965HNL7-F1
#
_cell.length_a   1.000
_cell.length_b   1.000
_cell.length_c   1.000
_cell.angle_alpha   90.00
_cell.angle_beta   90.00
_cell.angle_gamma   90.00
#
_symmetry.space_group_name_H-M   'P 1'
#
loop_
_entity.id
_entity.type
_entity.pdbx_description
1 polymer ?
#
loop_
_entity_poly.entity_id
_entity_poly.type
_entity_poly.pdbx_seq_one_letter_code
_entity_poly.pdbx_strand_id
1 'polypeptide(L)'
;TPQLLGDLDRSVQRVAWCTGGAQSMFADAIAAGADLYITGEASEPCTHLARESGVVFMAAGHHATERFGVQSLAAHLASTFNIDACFVDVDNPI
;
A
#
# COMPACT_ATOMS: atom_id res chain seq x y z
N THR A 1 10.52 7.71 1.39
CA THR A 1 9.54 8.43 0.55
C THR A 1 8.93 7.45 -0.43
N PRO A 2 7.63 7.52 -0.73
CA PRO A 2 7.00 6.56 -1.64
C PRO A 2 7.60 6.66 -3.05
N GLN A 3 7.70 5.54 -3.75
CA GLN A 3 8.05 5.47 -5.15
C GLN A 3 6.78 5.52 -6.01
N LEU A 4 6.77 6.39 -7.02
CA LEU A 4 5.66 6.57 -7.95
C LEU A 4 6.07 6.17 -9.37
N LEU A 5 5.21 5.42 -10.06
CA LEU A 5 5.41 4.97 -11.44
C LEU A 5 4.15 5.27 -12.27
N GLY A 6 4.31 5.49 -13.57
CA GLY A 6 3.21 5.79 -14.51
C GLY A 6 3.05 7.28 -14.79
N ASP A 7 1.84 7.68 -15.19
CA ASP A 7 1.47 9.07 -15.51
C ASP A 7 1.07 9.85 -14.23
N LEU A 8 1.97 10.68 -13.73
CA LEU A 8 1.76 11.43 -12.49
C LEU A 8 0.84 12.65 -12.65
N ASP A 9 0.51 13.02 -13.89
CA ASP A 9 -0.43 14.10 -14.17
C ASP A 9 -1.89 13.58 -14.25
N ARG A 10 -2.09 12.27 -14.17
CA ARG A 10 -3.41 11.64 -14.14
C ARG A 10 -4.24 12.13 -12.94
N SER A 11 -5.46 12.58 -13.21
CA SER A 11 -6.45 12.82 -12.16
C SER A 11 -6.88 11.50 -11.51
N VAL A 12 -6.66 11.37 -10.20
CA VAL A 12 -7.04 10.17 -9.43
C VAL A 12 -8.45 10.34 -8.85
N GLN A 13 -9.36 9.44 -9.23
CA GLN A 13 -10.73 9.36 -8.70
C GLN A 13 -11.00 8.01 -8.03
N ARG A 14 -10.41 6.92 -8.55
CA ARG A 14 -10.52 5.57 -8.00
C ARG A 14 -9.16 5.05 -7.54
N VAL A 15 -9.08 4.71 -6.26
CA VAL A 15 -7.88 4.13 -5.65
C VAL A 15 -8.16 2.66 -5.31
N ALA A 16 -7.27 1.78 -5.72
CA ALA A 16 -7.16 0.41 -5.21
C ALA A 16 -5.90 0.29 -4.35
N TRP A 17 -5.93 -0.56 -3.33
CA TRP A 17 -4.75 -0.75 -2.48
C TRP A 17 -4.70 -2.15 -1.89
N CYS A 18 -3.49 -2.59 -1.58
CA CYS A 18 -3.22 -3.76 -0.74
C CYS A 18 -1.86 -3.54 -0.05
N THR A 19 -1.83 -3.56 1.29
CA THR A 19 -0.61 -3.28 2.07
C THR A 19 0.46 -4.37 1.86
N GLY A 20 1.70 -4.10 2.23
CA GLY A 20 2.79 -5.08 2.12
C GLY A 20 3.28 -5.32 0.69
N GLY A 21 3.75 -6.53 0.38
CA GLY A 21 4.34 -6.89 -0.93
C GLY A 21 3.32 -7.34 -1.99
N ALA A 22 2.29 -6.53 -2.27
CA ALA A 22 1.16 -6.93 -3.13
C ALA A 22 1.25 -6.46 -4.60
N GLN A 23 2.45 -6.13 -5.09
CA GLN A 23 2.69 -5.71 -6.48
C GLN A 23 2.12 -6.67 -7.56
N SER A 24 1.98 -7.97 -7.26
CA SER A 24 1.39 -8.95 -8.17
C SER A 24 -0.09 -8.71 -8.46
N MET A 25 -0.80 -7.99 -7.59
CA MET A 25 -2.23 -7.65 -7.76
C MET A 25 -2.43 -6.39 -8.61
N PHE A 26 -1.37 -5.78 -9.12
CA PHE A 26 -1.49 -4.53 -9.89
C PHE A 26 -2.34 -4.71 -11.15
N ALA A 27 -2.21 -5.84 -11.84
CA ALA A 27 -3.05 -6.17 -13.00
C ALA A 27 -4.54 -6.25 -12.64
N ASP A 28 -4.87 -6.81 -11.48
CA ASP A 28 -6.25 -6.88 -10.99
C ASP A 28 -6.81 -5.49 -10.67
N ALA A 29 -5.98 -4.62 -10.08
CA ALA A 29 -6.35 -3.23 -9.81
C ALA A 29 -6.61 -2.44 -11.10
N ILE A 30 -5.80 -2.64 -12.13
CA ILE A 30 -6.01 -2.08 -13.47
C ILE A 30 -7.34 -2.58 -14.03
N ALA A 31 -7.60 -3.90 -13.96
CA ALA A 31 -8.85 -4.50 -14.45
C ALA A 31 -10.09 -4.01 -13.68
N ALA A 32 -9.95 -3.67 -12.40
CA ALA A 32 -11.00 -3.03 -11.60
C ALA A 32 -11.22 -1.54 -11.93
N GLY A 33 -10.44 -0.97 -12.85
CA GLY A 33 -10.53 0.41 -13.30
C GLY A 33 -9.97 1.42 -12.32
N ALA A 34 -8.96 1.06 -11.53
CA ALA A 34 -8.26 2.00 -10.66
C ALA A 34 -7.50 3.06 -11.49
N ASP A 35 -7.42 4.28 -10.95
CA ASP A 35 -6.53 5.34 -11.44
C ASP A 35 -5.17 5.30 -10.74
N LEU A 36 -5.17 4.82 -9.49
CA LEU A 36 -4.00 4.65 -8.63
C LEU A 36 -4.09 3.31 -7.90
N TYR A 37 -3.00 2.55 -7.92
CA TYR A 37 -2.80 1.37 -7.08
C TYR A 37 -1.71 1.66 -6.03
N ILE A 38 -2.02 1.37 -4.75
CA ILE A 38 -1.10 1.59 -3.63
C ILE A 38 -0.74 0.25 -2.99
N THR A 39 0.56 -0.02 -2.84
CA THR A 39 1.07 -1.15 -2.07
C THR A 39 2.37 -0.78 -1.35
N GLY A 40 3.01 -1.72 -0.67
CA GLY A 40 4.27 -1.50 0.03
C GLY A 40 5.47 -1.58 -0.90
N GLU A 41 5.58 -2.64 -1.69
CA GLU A 41 6.75 -2.92 -2.51
C GLU A 41 6.49 -2.72 -4.02
N ALA A 42 7.54 -2.41 -4.78
CA ALA A 42 7.52 -2.44 -6.23
C ALA A 42 8.36 -3.61 -6.75
N SER A 43 8.01 -4.13 -7.93
CA SER A 43 8.88 -5.01 -8.71
C SER A 43 9.11 -4.43 -10.11
N GLU A 44 10.10 -4.94 -10.82
CA GLU A 44 10.48 -4.45 -12.16
C GLU A 44 9.28 -4.35 -13.13
N PRO A 45 8.37 -5.36 -13.23
CA PRO A 45 7.23 -5.31 -14.14
C PRO A 45 6.25 -4.15 -13.86
N CYS A 46 6.17 -3.66 -12.62
CA CYS A 46 5.25 -2.57 -12.26
C CYS A 46 5.52 -1.31 -13.09
N THR A 47 6.76 -1.05 -13.46
CA THR A 47 7.13 0.12 -14.27
C THR A 47 6.51 0.06 -15.66
N HIS A 48 6.61 -1.10 -16.31
CA HIS A 48 6.04 -1.32 -17.64
C HIS A 48 4.52 -1.30 -17.60
N LEU A 49 3.92 -2.05 -16.65
CA LEU A 49 2.47 -2.09 -16.46
C LEU A 49 1.87 -0.71 -16.20
N ALA A 50 2.51 0.14 -15.38
CA ALA A 50 2.01 1.48 -15.06
C ALA A 50 2.04 2.39 -16.29
N ARG A 51 3.10 2.31 -17.11
CA ARG A 51 3.23 3.09 -18.34
C ARG A 51 2.25 2.65 -19.42
N GLU A 52 2.06 1.34 -19.58
CA GLU A 52 1.21 0.76 -20.62
C GLU A 52 -0.29 0.92 -20.31
N SER A 53 -0.68 0.76 -19.05
CA SER A 53 -2.08 0.94 -18.62
C SER A 53 -2.47 2.39 -18.36
N GLY A 54 -1.49 3.27 -18.17
CA GLY A 54 -1.68 4.64 -17.70
C GLY A 54 -2.14 4.74 -16.24
N VAL A 55 -2.19 3.64 -15.49
CA VAL A 55 -2.56 3.62 -14.07
C VAL A 55 -1.33 3.94 -13.23
N VAL A 56 -1.48 4.81 -12.22
CA VAL A 56 -0.38 5.16 -11.32
C VAL A 56 -0.13 4.00 -10.35
N PHE A 57 1.13 3.66 -10.12
CA PHE A 57 1.55 2.72 -9.10
C PHE A 57 2.31 3.47 -7.99
N MET A 58 1.97 3.22 -6.74
CA MET A 58 2.65 3.78 -5.57
C MET A 58 3.15 2.67 -4.63
N ALA A 59 4.46 2.53 -4.50
CA ALA A 59 5.09 1.73 -3.44
C ALA A 59 5.42 2.61 -2.25
N ALA A 60 4.76 2.39 -1.12
CA ALA A 60 4.83 3.21 0.09
C ALA A 60 5.64 2.58 1.25
N GLY A 61 6.31 1.45 1.01
CA GLY A 61 7.09 0.69 1.98
C GLY A 61 6.28 -0.45 2.62
N HIS A 62 6.85 -1.65 2.73
CA HIS A 62 6.15 -2.82 3.27
C HIS A 62 5.79 -2.57 4.73
N HIS A 63 6.81 -2.35 5.58
CA HIS A 63 6.61 -2.07 7.01
C HIS A 63 5.71 -0.87 7.25
N ALA A 64 5.94 0.21 6.49
CA ALA A 64 5.20 1.46 6.63
C ALA A 64 3.69 1.29 6.39
N THR A 65 3.29 0.41 5.47
CA THR A 65 1.87 0.17 5.14
C THR A 65 1.20 -0.83 6.07
N GLU A 66 1.95 -1.69 6.78
CA GLU A 66 1.37 -2.75 7.60
C GLU A 66 1.25 -2.41 9.10
N ARG A 67 1.95 -1.38 9.58
CA ARG A 67 1.92 -1.00 11.01
C ARG A 67 0.53 -0.59 11.52
N PHE A 68 -0.36 -0.12 10.65
CA PHE A 68 -1.68 0.38 11.07
C PHE A 68 -2.60 -0.71 11.62
N GLY A 69 -2.45 -1.96 11.14
CA GLY A 69 -3.26 -3.08 11.60
C GLY A 69 -2.97 -3.44 13.06
N VAL A 70 -1.69 -3.64 13.39
CA VAL A 70 -1.25 -3.96 14.76
C VAL A 70 -1.48 -2.81 15.74
N GLN A 71 -1.33 -1.55 15.30
CA GLN A 71 -1.71 -0.37 16.09
C GLN A 71 -3.20 -0.38 16.44
N SER A 72 -4.05 -0.65 15.44
CA SER A 72 -5.52 -0.72 15.64
C SER A 72 -5.90 -1.89 16.55
N LEU A 73 -5.23 -3.03 16.42
CA LEU A 73 -5.44 -4.18 17.30
C LEU A 73 -5.08 -3.86 18.74
N ALA A 74 -3.93 -3.23 19.00
CA ALA A 74 -3.54 -2.82 20.35
C ALA A 74 -4.59 -1.88 20.97
N ALA A 75 -5.06 -0.89 20.21
CA ALA A 75 -6.13 0.01 20.66
C ALA A 75 -7.44 -0.73 20.93
N HIS A 76 -7.80 -1.72 20.11
CA HIS A 76 -8.98 -2.55 20.30
C HIS A 76 -8.89 -3.41 21.58
N LEU A 77 -7.73 -4.03 21.82
CA LEU A 77 -7.46 -4.83 23.02
C LEU A 77 -7.60 -4.00 24.30
N ALA A 78 -7.02 -2.80 24.30
CA ALA A 78 -7.11 -1.88 25.43
C ALA A 78 -8.56 -1.40 25.67
N SER A 79 -9.26 -0.97 24.63
CA SER A 79 -10.60 -0.40 24.76
C SER A 79 -11.72 -1.42 25.03
N THR A 80 -11.59 -2.64 24.50
CA THR A 80 -12.68 -3.64 24.56
C THR A 80 -12.49 -4.66 25.68
N PHE A 81 -11.25 -5.05 25.94
CA PHE A 81 -10.94 -6.14 26.87
C PHE A 81 -10.15 -5.67 28.10
N ASN A 82 -9.82 -4.38 28.20
CA ASN A 82 -9.00 -3.81 29.27
C ASN A 82 -7.64 -4.52 29.41
N ILE A 83 -7.09 -4.96 28.28
CA ILE A 83 -5.76 -5.57 28.18
C ILE A 83 -4.76 -4.46 27.86
N ASP A 84 -3.73 -4.30 28.69
CA ASP A 84 -2.64 -3.38 28.40
C ASP A 84 -1.83 -3.90 27.19
N ALA A 85 -1.89 -3.17 26.08
CA ALA A 85 -1.26 -3.52 24.83
C ALA A 85 -0.57 -2.28 24.24
N CYS A 86 0.71 -2.42 23.91
CA CYS A 86 1.52 -1.36 23.34
C CYS A 86 2.09 -1.81 21.99
N PHE A 87 1.94 -0.97 20.96
CA PHE A 87 2.63 -1.15 19.68
C PHE A 87 4.05 -0.59 19.80
N VAL A 88 5.05 -1.39 19.45
CA VAL A 88 6.46 -0.99 19.39
C VAL A 88 6.87 -0.93 17.93
N ASP A 89 7.12 0.28 17.42
CA ASP A 89 7.63 0.49 16.07
C ASP A 89 9.14 0.23 16.04
N VAL A 90 9.54 -0.87 15.40
CA VAL A 90 10.94 -1.16 15.12
C VAL A 90 11.13 -0.96 13.62
N ASP A 91 11.87 0.08 13.27
CA ASP A 91 12.04 0.50 11.89
C ASP A 91 12.64 -0.62 11.04
N ASN A 92 12.01 -0.88 9.89
CA ASN A 92 12.50 -1.78 8.86
C ASN A 92 12.54 -1.01 7.54
N PRO A 93 13.74 -0.82 6.94
CA PRO A 93 13.89 0.01 5.74
C PRO A 93 13.38 -0.66 4.45
N ILE A 94 12.88 -1.90 4.53
CA ILE A 94 12.36 -2.68 3.39
C ILE A 94 10.86 -2.38 3.20
#